data_AF-A0A1P8X362-F1
#
_entry.id   AF-A0A1P8X362-F1
#
_cell.length_a   1.000
_cell.length_b   1.000
_cell.length_c   1.000
_cell.angle_alpha   90.00
_cell.angle_beta   90.00
_cell.angle_gamma   90.00
#
_symmetry.space_group_name_H-M   'P 1'
#
loop_
_entity.id
_entity.type
_entity.pdbx_description
1 polymer ?
#
loop_
_entity_poly.entity_id
_entity_poly.type
_entity_poly.pdbx_seq_one_letter_code
_entity_poly.pdbx_strand_id
1 'polypeptide(L)'
;MLRACITAVSLVAASGAAYAAEGSECHVGSYKLTDGRIVDIAPLEGDRLRWRSFDGAVGELKPGPDGGWQSLYGWTGRPDGIDVDLGACGAGKIRFAGSEGQRLAFDETTADFTGRDGVTLKGRLVMPEGTGKVPVVVLVHGAERDAALRFNFLQRLFPAAGIGVFVYDKRGTGTSGGVYTQDFDLLADDAIAAMATARKLAGTRAGRVGYQGASQGGWVAPLAANRAPADFVIVSFGLAVSILDEDLQQMEMELTDKGYPPEIIAKAQEIARAAGEIFASNFKGGYAEFDAVRAKYRGESWYKDVHGHITWLLLPHEEAAMRAEGPKYDWGTPFRYDPMATLTANRTAQLWVLGGRDYQAPAKETSRRLGTLIDAGKPFTLAVYPGAEHGITLFETAPDGTRVSTRFAEGYFAMMRDFIKHGSIDAAYGDAAIRRAGAGD
;
A
#
# COMPACT_ATOMS: atom_id res chain seq x y z
N MET A 1 -31.01 -8.88 7.55
CA MET A 1 -30.63 -8.22 6.28
C MET A 1 -29.88 -6.95 6.64
N LEU A 2 -28.56 -7.04 6.81
CA LEU A 2 -27.67 -5.92 7.05
C LEU A 2 -26.47 -6.14 6.10
N ARG A 3 -26.39 -5.33 5.05
CA ARG A 3 -25.24 -5.27 4.13
C ARG A 3 -24.22 -4.34 4.79
N ALA A 4 -23.27 -4.90 5.52
CA ALA A 4 -22.13 -4.17 6.07
C ALA A 4 -21.00 -4.16 5.03
N CYS A 5 -20.34 -3.01 4.93
CA CYS A 5 -19.42 -2.63 3.87
C CYS A 5 -18.15 -3.51 3.89
N ILE A 6 -18.01 -4.24 2.80
CA ILE A 6 -16.90 -5.10 2.44
C ILE A 6 -15.67 -4.22 2.21
N THR A 7 -14.67 -4.27 3.10
CA THR A 7 -13.27 -4.10 2.68
C THR A 7 -12.69 -5.50 2.57
N ALA A 8 -13.24 -6.28 1.64
CA ALA A 8 -12.56 -7.45 1.15
C ALA A 8 -11.22 -6.98 0.58
N VAL A 9 -10.17 -7.76 0.83
CA VAL A 9 -9.13 -7.92 -0.17
C VAL A 9 -9.87 -8.20 -1.48
N SER A 10 -9.95 -7.21 -2.36
CA SER A 10 -10.68 -7.31 -3.62
C SER A 10 -10.06 -8.40 -4.47
N LEU A 11 -10.53 -9.64 -4.29
CA LEU A 11 -10.49 -10.70 -5.29
C LEU A 11 -11.53 -10.35 -6.36
N VAL A 12 -11.28 -9.27 -7.10
CA VAL A 12 -11.92 -9.07 -8.39
C VAL A 12 -11.11 -9.90 -9.37
N ALA A 13 -11.66 -11.04 -9.78
CA ALA A 13 -11.27 -11.68 -11.01
C ALA A 13 -11.65 -10.74 -12.16
N ALA A 14 -10.79 -9.76 -12.45
CA ALA A 14 -10.89 -8.95 -13.65
C ALA A 14 -10.50 -9.84 -14.83
N SER A 15 -11.49 -10.50 -15.41
CA SER A 15 -11.40 -11.04 -16.76
C SER A 15 -10.82 -9.96 -17.67
N GLY A 16 -9.74 -10.30 -18.38
CA GLY A 16 -9.12 -9.43 -19.37
C GLY A 16 -10.15 -8.98 -20.39
N ALA A 17 -10.59 -7.75 -20.24
CA ALA A 17 -11.30 -7.00 -21.25
C ALA A 17 -10.51 -5.71 -21.44
N ALA A 18 -10.06 -5.49 -22.67
CA ALA A 18 -9.45 -4.23 -23.08
C ALA A 18 -10.48 -3.11 -22.84
N TYR A 19 -10.25 -2.27 -21.84
CA TYR A 19 -11.12 -1.14 -21.55
C TYR A 19 -10.54 0.13 -22.17
N ALA A 20 -11.19 0.60 -23.23
CA ALA A 20 -11.05 1.98 -23.68
C ALA A 20 -11.89 2.88 -22.75
N ALA A 21 -11.24 3.63 -21.86
CA ALA A 21 -11.85 4.68 -21.05
C ALA A 21 -11.35 6.05 -21.56
N GLU A 22 -11.75 6.43 -22.77
CA GLU A 22 -11.20 7.63 -23.44
C GLU A 22 -11.77 8.97 -22.95
N GLY A 23 -12.75 8.99 -22.03
CA GLY A 23 -13.49 10.22 -21.69
C GLY A 23 -12.80 11.18 -20.71
N SER A 24 -12.37 10.70 -19.54
CA SER A 24 -11.87 11.56 -18.45
C SER A 24 -10.38 11.41 -18.15
N GLU A 25 -9.71 10.39 -18.71
CA GLU A 25 -8.27 10.16 -18.49
C GLU A 25 -7.42 11.32 -19.00
N CYS A 26 -7.92 12.09 -19.97
CA CYS A 26 -7.22 13.29 -20.44
C CYS A 26 -7.04 14.35 -19.35
N HIS A 27 -7.77 14.30 -18.22
CA HIS A 27 -7.57 15.20 -17.08
C HIS A 27 -6.54 14.70 -16.07
N VAL A 28 -6.04 13.47 -16.19
CA VAL A 28 -5.06 12.88 -15.28
C VAL A 28 -3.75 13.64 -15.32
N GLY A 29 -3.23 14.02 -14.16
CA GLY A 29 -2.01 14.81 -14.04
C GLY A 29 -1.89 15.53 -12.70
N SER A 30 -0.70 16.04 -12.41
CA SER A 30 -0.48 16.94 -11.28
C SER A 30 -0.61 18.38 -11.75
N TYR A 31 -1.35 19.20 -11.01
CA TYR A 31 -1.61 20.60 -11.33
C TYR A 31 -1.03 21.50 -10.25
N LYS A 32 -0.29 22.52 -10.66
CA LYS A 32 0.16 23.60 -9.78
C LYS A 32 -0.89 24.70 -9.80
N LEU A 33 -1.46 24.99 -8.65
CA LEU A 33 -2.42 26.06 -8.45
C LEU A 33 -1.70 27.40 -8.30
N THR A 34 -2.40 28.48 -8.64
CA THR A 34 -1.91 29.87 -8.54
C THR A 34 -1.59 30.31 -7.12
N ASP A 35 -2.17 29.66 -6.11
CA ASP A 35 -1.86 29.86 -4.69
C ASP A 35 -0.68 29.01 -4.19
N GLY A 36 -0.01 28.26 -5.09
CA GLY A 36 1.16 27.45 -4.79
C GLY A 36 0.86 26.00 -4.39
N ARG A 37 -0.40 25.63 -4.15
CA ARG A 37 -0.77 24.23 -3.88
C ARG A 37 -0.56 23.34 -5.11
N ILE A 38 -0.42 22.05 -4.86
CA ILE A 38 -0.39 21.01 -5.90
C ILE A 38 -1.55 20.04 -5.66
N VAL A 39 -2.28 19.73 -6.72
CA VAL A 39 -3.34 18.72 -6.73
C VAL A 39 -3.04 17.68 -7.81
N ASP A 40 -2.93 16.42 -7.43
CA ASP A 40 -2.90 15.25 -8.32
C ASP A 40 -4.32 14.86 -8.68
N ILE A 41 -4.61 14.65 -9.97
CA ILE A 41 -5.83 14.03 -10.47
C ILE A 41 -5.46 12.65 -11.03
N ALA A 42 -6.07 11.61 -10.48
CA ALA A 42 -5.80 10.22 -10.80
C ALA A 42 -7.01 9.52 -11.42
N PRO A 43 -6.81 8.50 -12.28
CA PRO A 43 -7.91 7.70 -12.77
C PRO A 43 -8.50 6.83 -11.65
N LEU A 44 -9.81 6.61 -11.71
CA LEU A 44 -10.50 5.50 -11.04
C LEU A 44 -11.09 4.57 -12.13
N GLU A 45 -11.85 3.57 -11.69
CA GLU A 45 -12.68 2.78 -12.61
C GLU A 45 -13.84 3.60 -13.17
N GLY A 46 -14.11 3.42 -14.46
CA GLY A 46 -15.11 4.17 -15.21
C GLY A 46 -14.62 5.56 -15.60
N ASP A 47 -15.53 6.52 -15.60
CA ASP A 47 -15.31 7.95 -15.89
C ASP A 47 -14.89 8.77 -14.65
N ARG A 48 -14.85 8.13 -13.48
CA ARG A 48 -14.52 8.76 -12.19
C ARG A 48 -13.03 9.04 -12.05
N LEU A 49 -12.72 10.06 -11.26
CA LEU A 49 -11.34 10.44 -10.93
C LEU A 49 -11.19 10.56 -9.41
N ARG A 50 -9.95 10.64 -8.95
CA ARG A 50 -9.63 10.97 -7.55
C ARG A 50 -8.61 12.09 -7.51
N TRP A 51 -8.94 13.16 -6.81
CA TRP A 51 -7.98 14.22 -6.54
C TRP A 51 -7.25 13.96 -5.21
N ARG A 52 -5.98 14.37 -5.12
CA ARG A 52 -5.17 14.30 -3.91
C ARG A 52 -4.30 15.53 -3.80
N SER A 53 -4.04 15.97 -2.57
CA SER A 53 -3.10 17.04 -2.28
C SER A 53 -2.02 16.57 -1.32
N PHE A 54 -0.90 17.30 -1.29
CA PHE A 54 0.27 16.93 -0.49
C PHE A 54 0.04 16.99 1.04
N ASP A 55 -0.98 17.72 1.51
CA ASP A 55 -1.37 17.78 2.93
C ASP A 55 -2.19 16.55 3.37
N GLY A 56 -2.52 15.67 2.43
CA GLY A 56 -3.26 14.44 2.66
C GLY A 56 -4.76 14.54 2.36
N ALA A 57 -5.30 15.72 2.04
CA ALA A 57 -6.68 15.83 1.58
C ALA A 57 -6.86 15.11 0.23
N VAL A 58 -8.00 14.44 0.09
CA VAL A 58 -8.34 13.56 -1.04
C VAL A 58 -9.84 13.53 -1.20
N GLY A 59 -10.29 13.39 -2.45
CA GLY A 59 -11.70 13.21 -2.75
C GLY A 59 -11.93 12.52 -4.08
N GLU A 60 -13.10 11.93 -4.22
CA GLU A 60 -13.57 11.34 -5.48
C GLU A 60 -14.27 12.41 -6.33
N LEU A 61 -13.95 12.46 -7.61
CA LEU A 61 -14.64 13.28 -8.59
C LEU A 61 -15.56 12.39 -9.42
N LYS A 62 -16.86 12.70 -9.38
CA LYS A 62 -17.88 12.07 -10.20
C LYS A 62 -18.40 13.05 -11.24
N PRO A 63 -18.62 12.62 -12.50
CA PRO A 63 -19.36 13.43 -13.46
C PRO A 63 -20.76 13.72 -12.93
N GLY A 64 -21.15 15.00 -12.99
CA GLY A 64 -22.48 15.49 -12.66
C GLY A 64 -23.43 15.39 -13.86
N PRO A 65 -24.75 15.45 -13.63
CA PRO A 65 -25.77 15.35 -14.68
C PRO A 65 -25.68 16.49 -15.71
N ASP A 66 -25.16 17.65 -15.31
CA ASP A 66 -25.04 18.85 -16.16
C ASP A 66 -23.69 18.93 -16.89
N GLY A 67 -22.90 17.86 -16.90
CA GLY A 67 -21.55 17.82 -17.50
C GLY A 67 -20.44 18.43 -16.63
N GLY A 68 -20.77 18.92 -15.44
CA GLY A 68 -19.80 19.37 -14.43
C GLY A 68 -19.21 18.21 -13.60
N TRP A 69 -18.43 18.55 -12.57
CA TRP A 69 -17.82 17.57 -11.66
C TRP A 69 -18.31 17.78 -10.22
N GLN A 70 -18.66 16.69 -9.54
CA GLN A 70 -18.96 16.68 -8.12
C GLN A 70 -17.77 16.11 -7.35
N SER A 71 -17.24 16.88 -6.40
CA SER A 71 -16.22 16.41 -5.46
C SER A 71 -16.86 15.81 -4.19
N LEU A 72 -16.32 14.68 -3.76
CA LEU A 72 -16.78 13.91 -2.62
C LEU A 72 -15.64 13.69 -1.63
N TYR A 73 -15.94 13.85 -0.34
CA TYR A 73 -14.97 13.74 0.74
C TYR A 73 -14.41 12.32 0.86
N GLY A 74 -13.10 12.16 0.62
CA GLY A 74 -12.40 10.88 0.76
C GLY A 74 -13.06 9.75 -0.02
N TRP A 75 -13.50 8.72 0.73
CA TRP A 75 -14.25 7.58 0.24
C TRP A 75 -15.68 7.55 0.79
N THR A 76 -16.13 8.63 1.43
CA THR A 76 -17.40 8.67 2.19
C THR A 76 -18.63 8.75 1.29
N GLY A 77 -18.45 9.15 0.03
CA GLY A 77 -19.55 9.42 -0.89
C GLY A 77 -20.31 10.72 -0.59
N ARG A 78 -19.94 11.46 0.45
CA ARG A 78 -20.58 12.73 0.82
C ARG A 78 -19.93 13.90 0.08
N PRO A 79 -20.69 14.88 -0.42
CA PRO A 79 -20.11 16.09 -1.00
C PRO A 79 -19.21 16.83 0.00
N ASP A 80 -18.06 17.31 -0.46
CA ASP A 80 -17.11 18.10 0.35
C ASP A 80 -17.24 19.62 0.13
N GLY A 81 -18.06 20.04 -0.85
CA GLY A 81 -18.26 21.44 -1.20
C GLY A 81 -17.10 22.06 -1.98
N ILE A 82 -16.13 21.26 -2.44
CA ILE A 82 -15.03 21.73 -3.27
C ILE A 82 -15.52 21.89 -4.70
N ASP A 83 -15.47 23.13 -5.18
CA ASP A 83 -15.76 23.45 -6.58
C ASP A 83 -14.59 23.04 -7.48
N VAL A 84 -14.89 22.23 -8.49
CA VAL A 84 -13.91 21.64 -9.42
C VAL A 84 -14.41 21.81 -10.85
N ASP A 85 -13.60 22.49 -11.65
CA ASP A 85 -13.74 22.57 -13.11
C ASP A 85 -12.46 22.02 -13.73
N LEU A 86 -12.57 20.88 -14.43
CA LEU A 86 -11.42 20.24 -15.08
C LEU A 86 -11.12 20.81 -16.47
N GLY A 87 -11.90 21.81 -16.91
CA GLY A 87 -11.75 22.47 -18.20
C GLY A 87 -12.02 21.55 -19.39
N ALA A 88 -11.60 22.00 -20.57
CA ALA A 88 -11.63 21.16 -21.76
C ALA A 88 -10.61 20.02 -21.67
N CYS A 89 -10.99 18.85 -22.15
CA CYS A 89 -10.14 17.68 -22.22
C CYS A 89 -8.80 18.00 -22.92
N GLY A 90 -7.69 17.65 -22.27
CA GLY A 90 -6.33 17.91 -22.80
C GLY A 90 -5.82 19.35 -22.69
N ALA A 91 -6.65 20.32 -22.26
CA ALA A 91 -6.22 21.72 -22.16
C ALA A 91 -5.15 21.98 -21.08
N GLY A 92 -5.01 21.05 -20.12
CA GLY A 92 -4.04 21.17 -19.04
C GLY A 92 -4.32 22.32 -18.07
N LYS A 93 -5.55 22.84 -18.05
CA LYS A 93 -5.99 23.91 -17.14
C LYS A 93 -7.19 23.45 -16.35
N ILE A 94 -7.21 23.78 -15.06
CA ILE A 94 -8.31 23.47 -14.14
C ILE A 94 -8.58 24.67 -13.25
N ARG A 95 -9.74 24.69 -12.60
CA ARG A 95 -10.04 25.52 -11.45
C ARG A 95 -10.44 24.62 -10.30
N PHE A 96 -9.72 24.70 -9.18
CA PHE A 96 -9.90 23.81 -8.04
C PHE A 96 -9.97 24.64 -6.75
N ALA A 97 -11.05 24.47 -5.99
CA ALA A 97 -11.26 25.19 -4.73
C ALA A 97 -11.06 26.72 -4.85
N GLY A 98 -11.54 27.31 -5.96
CA GLY A 98 -11.42 28.75 -6.23
C GLY A 98 -10.07 29.21 -6.80
N SER A 99 -9.11 28.31 -7.05
CA SER A 99 -7.80 28.64 -7.61
C SER A 99 -7.60 28.06 -9.00
N GLU A 100 -7.10 28.87 -9.93
CA GLU A 100 -6.67 28.43 -11.26
C GLU A 100 -5.44 27.52 -11.14
N GLY A 101 -5.37 26.48 -11.96
CA GLY A 101 -4.33 25.47 -11.96
C GLY A 101 -3.84 25.11 -13.36
N GLN A 102 -2.53 24.90 -13.48
CA GLN A 102 -1.87 24.47 -14.71
C GLN A 102 -1.23 23.11 -14.50
N ARG A 103 -1.41 22.19 -15.45
CA ARG A 103 -0.79 20.87 -15.42
C ARG A 103 0.73 21.01 -15.49
N LEU A 104 1.41 20.34 -14.59
CA LEU A 104 2.85 20.14 -14.61
C LEU A 104 3.20 19.15 -15.72
N ALA A 105 4.19 19.46 -16.54
CA ALA A 105 4.77 18.48 -17.44
C ALA A 105 5.84 17.67 -16.71
N PHE A 106 5.97 16.41 -17.13
CA PHE A 106 6.97 15.47 -16.65
C PHE A 106 7.64 14.81 -17.86
N ASP A 107 8.92 14.49 -17.73
CA ASP A 107 9.62 13.68 -18.73
C ASP A 107 9.29 12.22 -18.45
N GLU A 108 8.45 11.62 -19.28
CA GLU A 108 8.05 10.22 -19.18
C GLU A 108 8.81 9.35 -20.17
N THR A 109 9.38 8.24 -19.70
CA THR A 109 10.03 7.24 -20.55
C THR A 109 9.54 5.86 -20.16
N THR A 110 8.81 5.20 -21.05
CA THR A 110 8.37 3.81 -20.88
C THR A 110 9.54 2.85 -21.13
N ALA A 111 9.50 1.70 -20.46
CA ALA A 111 10.50 0.67 -20.63
C ALA A 111 9.93 -0.73 -20.44
N ASP A 112 10.34 -1.61 -21.33
CA ASP A 112 10.27 -3.04 -21.11
C ASP A 112 11.60 -3.48 -20.47
N PHE A 113 11.52 -4.28 -19.41
CA PHE A 113 12.71 -4.81 -18.76
C PHE A 113 12.52 -6.27 -18.37
N THR A 114 13.62 -6.99 -18.25
CA THR A 114 13.61 -8.41 -17.94
C THR A 114 13.68 -8.60 -16.42
N GLY A 115 12.61 -9.13 -15.84
CA GLY A 115 12.57 -9.61 -14.47
C GLY A 115 13.21 -10.99 -14.32
N ARG A 116 13.10 -11.58 -13.12
CA ARG A 116 13.62 -12.93 -12.85
C ARG A 116 12.97 -13.96 -13.78
N ASP A 117 13.75 -14.96 -14.18
CA ASP A 117 13.34 -16.06 -15.09
C ASP A 117 12.98 -15.61 -16.51
N GLY A 118 13.44 -14.42 -16.93
CA GLY A 118 13.26 -13.93 -18.29
C GLY A 118 11.90 -13.28 -18.57
N VAL A 119 11.07 -13.06 -17.54
CA VAL A 119 9.77 -12.42 -17.72
C VAL A 119 9.92 -10.97 -18.18
N THR A 120 9.15 -10.55 -19.17
CA THR A 120 9.09 -9.13 -19.56
C THR A 120 8.14 -8.37 -18.63
N LEU A 121 8.67 -7.37 -17.94
CA LEU A 121 7.93 -6.45 -17.09
C LEU A 121 7.83 -5.08 -17.76
N LYS A 122 6.73 -4.38 -17.48
CA LYS A 122 6.42 -3.05 -18.01
C LYS A 122 6.63 -1.99 -16.94
N GLY A 123 7.44 -0.99 -17.25
CA GLY A 123 7.74 0.11 -16.36
C GLY A 123 7.73 1.47 -17.07
N ARG A 124 7.76 2.52 -16.27
CA ARG A 124 7.89 3.90 -16.73
C ARG A 124 8.70 4.69 -15.70
N LEU A 125 9.69 5.42 -16.20
CA LEU A 125 10.34 6.49 -15.48
C LEU A 125 9.56 7.80 -15.70
N VAL A 126 9.17 8.47 -14.63
CA VAL A 126 8.56 9.80 -14.62
C VAL A 126 9.51 10.75 -13.89
N MET A 127 10.08 11.71 -14.61
CA MET A 127 11.00 12.70 -14.04
C MET A 127 10.34 14.07 -13.95
N PRO A 128 10.62 14.87 -12.91
CA PRO A 128 10.27 16.29 -12.94
C PRO A 128 10.93 16.99 -14.13
N GLU A 129 10.34 18.08 -14.61
CA GLU A 129 10.95 18.93 -15.64
C GLU A 129 12.37 19.41 -15.26
N GLY A 130 13.17 19.66 -16.28
CA GLY A 130 14.51 20.24 -16.16
C GLY A 130 15.62 19.21 -16.33
N THR A 131 16.87 19.63 -16.09
CA THR A 131 18.07 18.81 -16.35
C THR A 131 18.87 18.49 -15.09
N GLY A 132 18.40 18.95 -13.93
CA GLY A 132 19.06 18.76 -12.65
C GLY A 132 19.06 17.31 -12.18
N LYS A 133 20.03 16.99 -11.32
CA LYS A 133 20.05 15.73 -10.56
C LYS A 133 18.94 15.73 -9.52
N VAL A 134 18.14 14.67 -9.47
CA VAL A 134 17.05 14.47 -8.51
C VAL A 134 17.09 13.06 -7.94
N PRO A 135 16.64 12.83 -6.69
CA PRO A 135 16.48 11.47 -6.20
C PRO A 135 15.44 10.72 -7.03
N VAL A 136 15.58 9.40 -7.16
CA VAL A 136 14.66 8.53 -7.89
C VAL A 136 14.13 7.44 -6.94
N VAL A 137 12.83 7.19 -6.95
CA VAL A 137 12.21 6.13 -6.14
C VAL A 137 11.56 5.08 -7.03
N VAL A 138 11.86 3.82 -6.77
CA VAL A 138 11.18 2.67 -7.39
C VAL A 138 10.00 2.27 -6.52
N LEU A 139 8.80 2.25 -7.10
CA LEU A 139 7.57 1.91 -6.39
C LEU A 139 7.33 0.39 -6.43
N VAL A 140 7.40 -0.26 -5.27
CA VAL A 140 7.11 -1.68 -5.08
C VAL A 140 5.74 -1.78 -4.41
N HIS A 141 4.72 -2.00 -5.23
CA HIS A 141 3.32 -1.99 -4.79
C HIS A 141 2.93 -3.28 -4.02
N GLY A 142 1.77 -3.26 -3.37
CA GLY A 142 1.31 -4.27 -2.42
C GLY A 142 0.80 -5.55 -3.08
N ALA A 143 0.01 -6.34 -2.36
CA ALA A 143 -0.49 -7.63 -2.83
C ALA A 143 -1.61 -7.50 -3.89
N GLU A 144 -2.08 -6.29 -4.20
CA GLU A 144 -3.10 -6.06 -5.22
C GLU A 144 -2.66 -6.53 -6.63
N ARG A 145 -3.67 -6.80 -7.48
CA ARG A 145 -3.50 -7.20 -8.88
C ARG A 145 -3.63 -6.03 -9.86
N ASP A 146 -3.72 -4.81 -9.32
CA ASP A 146 -3.96 -3.60 -10.08
C ASP A 146 -2.78 -3.26 -11.00
N ALA A 147 -3.08 -2.61 -12.13
CA ALA A 147 -2.06 -2.04 -13.00
C ALA A 147 -1.43 -0.81 -12.32
N ALA A 148 -0.27 -0.98 -11.69
CA ALA A 148 0.44 0.10 -11.01
C ALA A 148 0.77 1.26 -11.95
N LEU A 149 1.09 0.99 -13.23
CA LEU A 149 1.27 2.02 -14.25
C LEU A 149 0.03 2.91 -14.42
N ARG A 150 -1.17 2.37 -14.20
CA ARG A 150 -2.42 3.16 -14.24
C ARG A 150 -2.72 3.83 -12.89
N PHE A 151 -2.67 3.08 -11.80
CA PHE A 151 -3.31 3.48 -10.55
C PHE A 151 -2.37 3.99 -9.46
N ASN A 152 -1.07 3.69 -9.49
CA ASN A 152 -0.17 4.11 -8.44
C ASN A 152 0.08 5.63 -8.52
N PHE A 153 -0.62 6.40 -7.70
CA PHE A 153 -0.64 7.87 -7.77
C PHE A 153 0.68 8.53 -7.34
N LEU A 154 1.56 7.83 -6.62
CA LEU A 154 2.88 8.36 -6.26
C LEU A 154 3.73 8.67 -7.50
N GLN A 155 3.45 8.03 -8.64
CA GLN A 155 4.10 8.31 -9.93
C GLN A 155 3.84 9.73 -10.45
N ARG A 156 2.84 10.44 -9.94
CA ARG A 156 2.54 11.84 -10.30
C ARG A 156 2.76 12.79 -9.13
N LEU A 157 2.50 12.32 -7.90
CA LEU A 157 2.67 13.12 -6.70
C LEU A 157 4.16 13.44 -6.46
N PHE A 158 5.05 12.46 -6.49
CA PHE A 158 6.47 12.69 -6.21
C PHE A 158 7.21 13.53 -7.26
N PRO A 159 7.00 13.37 -8.58
CA PRO A 159 7.58 14.28 -9.57
C PRO A 159 7.13 15.73 -9.40
N ALA A 160 5.90 15.96 -8.96
CA ALA A 160 5.44 17.30 -8.61
C ALA A 160 6.21 17.93 -7.43
N ALA A 161 6.86 17.11 -6.60
CA ALA A 161 7.78 17.52 -5.55
C ALA A 161 9.27 17.42 -5.93
N GLY A 162 9.61 17.26 -7.22
CA GLY A 162 11.00 17.22 -7.68
C GLY A 162 11.72 15.91 -7.41
N ILE A 163 10.99 14.79 -7.40
CA ILE A 163 11.51 13.43 -7.20
C ILE A 163 11.20 12.60 -8.45
N GLY A 164 12.20 11.95 -9.03
CA GLY A 164 11.97 10.99 -10.11
C GLY A 164 11.30 9.71 -9.59
N VAL A 165 10.45 9.09 -10.39
CA VAL A 165 9.76 7.85 -10.01
C VAL A 165 9.90 6.80 -11.10
N PHE A 166 10.29 5.60 -10.73
CA PHE A 166 10.10 4.43 -11.57
C PHE A 166 8.95 3.60 -11.02
N VAL A 167 7.86 3.54 -11.79
CA VAL A 167 6.68 2.73 -11.51
C VAL A 167 6.66 1.56 -12.49
N TYR A 168 6.27 0.38 -12.04
CA TYR A 168 6.16 -0.80 -12.89
C TYR A 168 5.00 -1.67 -12.45
N ASP A 169 4.39 -2.36 -13.40
CA ASP A 169 3.43 -3.42 -13.11
C ASP A 169 4.22 -4.66 -12.65
N LYS A 170 3.93 -5.22 -11.47
CA LYS A 170 4.51 -6.51 -11.07
C LYS A 170 4.08 -7.62 -12.03
N ARG A 171 4.83 -8.72 -12.07
CA ARG A 171 4.50 -9.87 -12.92
C ARG A 171 3.05 -10.33 -12.72
N GLY A 172 2.39 -10.66 -13.84
CA GLY A 172 0.97 -11.05 -13.86
C GLY A 172 -0.02 -9.95 -13.42
N THR A 173 0.41 -8.69 -13.37
CA THR A 173 -0.45 -7.52 -13.14
C THR A 173 -0.35 -6.56 -14.32
N GLY A 174 -1.40 -5.76 -14.52
CA GLY A 174 -1.46 -4.77 -15.60
C GLY A 174 -1.04 -5.33 -16.96
N THR A 175 0.03 -4.77 -17.51
CA THR A 175 0.55 -5.12 -18.83
C THR A 175 1.85 -5.94 -18.79
N SER A 176 2.34 -6.26 -17.59
CA SER A 176 3.50 -7.14 -17.40
C SER A 176 3.16 -8.60 -17.70
N GLY A 177 4.14 -9.34 -18.23
CA GLY A 177 4.02 -10.78 -18.45
C GLY A 177 4.11 -11.58 -17.15
N GLY A 178 4.15 -12.91 -17.30
CA GLY A 178 4.28 -13.85 -16.18
C GLY A 178 2.96 -14.15 -15.46
N VAL A 179 3.07 -14.77 -14.29
CA VAL A 179 1.93 -15.16 -13.44
C VAL A 179 2.02 -14.38 -12.14
N TYR A 180 0.86 -13.93 -11.64
CA TYR A 180 0.75 -13.26 -10.36
C TYR A 180 1.32 -14.15 -9.25
N THR A 181 2.11 -13.56 -8.36
CA THR A 181 2.71 -14.24 -7.21
C THR A 181 2.86 -13.29 -6.03
N GLN A 182 2.98 -13.88 -4.84
CA GLN A 182 3.35 -13.22 -3.61
C GLN A 182 4.67 -13.80 -3.05
N ASP A 183 5.46 -14.50 -3.87
CA ASP A 183 6.79 -14.95 -3.49
C ASP A 183 7.72 -13.74 -3.32
N PHE A 184 8.09 -13.44 -2.07
CA PHE A 184 8.88 -12.26 -1.74
C PHE A 184 10.30 -12.31 -2.30
N ASP A 185 10.89 -13.51 -2.44
CA ASP A 185 12.24 -13.71 -2.96
C ASP A 185 12.29 -13.34 -4.44
N LEU A 186 11.34 -13.88 -5.20
CA LEU A 186 11.21 -13.63 -6.62
C LEU A 186 10.81 -12.17 -6.90
N LEU A 187 9.88 -11.61 -6.12
CA LEU A 187 9.49 -10.19 -6.27
C LEU A 187 10.63 -9.23 -5.91
N ALA A 188 11.53 -9.61 -5.00
CA ALA A 188 12.72 -8.81 -4.69
C ALA A 188 13.66 -8.73 -5.88
N ASP A 189 13.85 -9.82 -6.62
CA ASP A 189 14.69 -9.83 -7.82
C ASP A 189 14.08 -8.99 -8.96
N ASP A 190 12.76 -8.97 -9.10
CA ASP A 190 12.07 -8.05 -10.02
C ASP A 190 12.27 -6.58 -9.62
N ALA A 191 12.21 -6.27 -8.33
CA ALA A 191 12.48 -4.92 -7.82
C ALA A 191 13.94 -4.49 -8.05
N ILE A 192 14.90 -5.43 -8.02
CA ILE A 192 16.31 -5.16 -8.38
C ILE A 192 16.42 -4.81 -9.87
N ALA A 193 15.76 -5.57 -10.75
CA ALA A 193 15.73 -5.29 -12.18
C ALA A 193 15.06 -3.93 -12.50
N ALA A 194 13.98 -3.60 -11.78
CA ALA A 194 13.31 -2.30 -11.87
C ALA A 194 14.26 -1.16 -11.46
N MET A 195 15.01 -1.30 -10.36
CA MET A 195 15.99 -0.29 -9.95
C MET A 195 17.13 -0.12 -10.94
N ALA A 196 17.67 -1.22 -11.48
CA ALA A 196 18.70 -1.15 -12.52
C ALA A 196 18.20 -0.39 -13.76
N THR A 197 16.95 -0.65 -14.16
CA THR A 197 16.29 0.04 -15.27
C THR A 197 16.09 1.52 -14.96
N ALA A 198 15.59 1.86 -13.76
CA ALA A 198 15.43 3.23 -13.31
C ALA A 198 16.74 4.03 -13.36
N ARG A 199 17.84 3.45 -12.84
CA ARG A 199 19.18 4.07 -12.87
C ARG A 199 19.66 4.29 -14.31
N LYS A 200 19.47 3.31 -15.20
CA LYS A 200 19.86 3.42 -16.61
C LYS A 200 19.10 4.54 -17.33
N LEU A 201 17.78 4.61 -17.17
CA LEU A 201 16.94 5.61 -17.83
C LEU A 201 17.16 7.02 -17.28
N ALA A 202 17.32 7.16 -15.96
CA ALA A 202 17.58 8.46 -15.35
C ALA A 202 19.00 8.98 -15.66
N GLY A 203 19.95 8.07 -15.95
CA GLY A 203 21.30 8.41 -16.40
C GLY A 203 21.99 9.39 -15.44
N THR A 204 22.56 10.47 -15.99
CA THR A 204 23.25 11.49 -15.20
C THR A 204 22.34 12.34 -14.32
N ARG A 205 21.01 12.27 -14.51
CA ARG A 205 20.01 12.95 -13.66
C ARG A 205 19.70 12.16 -12.39
N ALA A 206 20.12 10.90 -12.29
CA ALA A 206 19.95 10.12 -11.08
C ALA A 206 20.83 10.69 -9.94
N GLY A 207 20.17 11.14 -8.87
CA GLY A 207 20.78 11.36 -7.56
C GLY A 207 20.76 10.07 -6.73
N ARG A 208 20.27 10.16 -5.49
CA ARG A 208 20.00 8.99 -4.65
C ARG A 208 18.87 8.16 -5.24
N VAL A 209 18.99 6.83 -5.24
CA VAL A 209 17.96 5.93 -5.74
C VAL A 209 17.59 4.89 -4.69
N GLY A 210 16.30 4.77 -4.40
CA GLY A 210 15.78 3.88 -3.36
C GLY A 210 14.44 3.28 -3.70
N TYR A 211 13.85 2.57 -2.75
CA TYR A 211 12.54 1.93 -2.87
C TYR A 211 11.49 2.61 -2.02
N GLN A 212 10.24 2.60 -2.47
CA GLN A 212 9.06 2.74 -1.62
C GLN A 212 8.24 1.45 -1.76
N GLY A 213 8.14 0.70 -0.66
CA GLY A 213 7.38 -0.53 -0.55
C GLY A 213 6.10 -0.30 0.24
N ALA A 214 4.94 -0.51 -0.39
CA ALA A 214 3.64 -0.41 0.26
C ALA A 214 3.11 -1.81 0.65
N SER A 215 2.58 -1.97 1.87
CA SER A 215 1.99 -3.22 2.35
C SER A 215 2.93 -4.42 2.13
N GLN A 216 2.60 -5.38 1.26
CA GLN A 216 3.48 -6.49 0.86
C GLN A 216 4.88 -6.04 0.40
N GLY A 217 4.96 -4.88 -0.27
CA GLY A 217 6.22 -4.26 -0.67
C GLY A 217 7.17 -4.00 0.51
N GLY A 218 6.65 -3.93 1.74
CA GLY A 218 7.41 -3.81 2.98
C GLY A 218 8.26 -5.04 3.35
N TRP A 219 7.91 -6.24 2.87
CA TRP A 219 8.80 -7.42 2.96
C TRP A 219 9.78 -7.48 1.78
N VAL A 220 9.32 -7.09 0.59
CA VAL A 220 10.07 -7.18 -0.68
C VAL A 220 11.20 -6.16 -0.77
N ALA A 221 10.94 -4.89 -0.45
CA ALA A 221 11.92 -3.82 -0.64
C ALA A 221 13.17 -3.97 0.27
N PRO A 222 13.06 -4.34 1.56
CA PRO A 222 14.24 -4.65 2.38
C PRO A 222 15.03 -5.87 1.89
N LEU A 223 14.37 -6.89 1.34
CA LEU A 223 15.03 -8.04 0.72
C LEU A 223 15.85 -7.61 -0.50
N ALA A 224 15.26 -6.81 -1.39
CA ALA A 224 15.95 -6.27 -2.57
C ALA A 224 17.17 -5.42 -2.17
N ALA A 225 17.01 -4.55 -1.16
CA ALA A 225 18.08 -3.69 -0.66
C ALA A 225 19.24 -4.46 0.03
N ASN A 226 19.02 -5.70 0.49
CA ASN A 226 20.09 -6.56 0.99
C ASN A 226 20.92 -7.21 -0.14
N ARG A 227 20.34 -7.34 -1.33
CA ARG A 227 20.95 -8.06 -2.48
C ARG A 227 21.57 -7.11 -3.49
N ALA A 228 21.03 -5.90 -3.63
CA ALA A 228 21.54 -4.88 -4.53
C ALA A 228 21.57 -3.49 -3.86
N PRO A 229 22.54 -2.63 -4.20
CA PRO A 229 22.66 -1.31 -3.59
C PRO A 229 21.46 -0.38 -3.80
N ALA A 230 20.88 0.08 -2.70
CA ALA A 230 19.87 1.13 -2.62
C ALA A 230 20.30 2.19 -1.60
N ASP A 231 20.05 3.47 -1.90
CA ASP A 231 20.41 4.60 -1.03
C ASP A 231 19.42 4.79 0.13
N PHE A 232 18.20 4.28 0.00
CA PHE A 232 17.16 4.28 1.02
C PHE A 232 16.05 3.27 0.71
N VAL A 233 15.28 2.93 1.74
CA VAL A 233 13.99 2.21 1.62
C VAL A 233 12.93 2.95 2.45
N ILE A 234 11.75 3.13 1.90
CA ILE A 234 10.55 3.52 2.63
C ILE A 234 9.63 2.31 2.69
N VAL A 235 9.19 1.93 3.88
CA VAL A 235 8.13 0.94 4.07
C VAL A 235 6.89 1.66 4.60
N SER A 236 5.80 1.58 3.83
CA SER A 236 4.52 2.17 4.18
C SER A 236 3.54 1.06 4.52
N PHE A 237 2.98 1.08 5.75
CA PHE A 237 1.99 0.12 6.26
C PHE A 237 2.36 -1.35 5.96
N GLY A 238 3.66 -1.66 6.06
CA GLY A 238 4.18 -3.03 6.00
C GLY A 238 4.46 -3.58 7.40
N LEU A 239 4.84 -4.86 7.49
CA LEU A 239 5.04 -5.53 8.77
C LEU A 239 6.48 -6.06 8.96
N ALA A 240 6.89 -6.15 10.23
CA ALA A 240 8.12 -6.84 10.65
C ALA A 240 7.81 -8.21 11.30
N VAL A 241 6.71 -8.85 10.88
CA VAL A 241 6.24 -10.16 11.33
C VAL A 241 5.91 -11.05 10.14
N SER A 242 5.62 -12.33 10.40
CA SER A 242 5.13 -13.26 9.37
C SER A 242 3.65 -12.99 9.03
N ILE A 243 3.16 -13.52 7.91
CA ILE A 243 1.75 -13.40 7.52
C ILE A 243 0.86 -14.15 8.51
N LEU A 244 1.31 -15.28 9.05
CA LEU A 244 0.56 -15.97 10.11
C LEU A 244 0.46 -15.11 11.39
N ASP A 245 1.52 -14.40 11.75
CA ASP A 245 1.50 -13.48 12.91
C ASP A 245 0.67 -12.22 12.65
N GLU A 246 0.57 -11.78 11.40
CA GLU A 246 -0.31 -10.70 10.97
C GLU A 246 -1.78 -11.07 11.24
N ASP A 247 -2.22 -12.27 10.83
CA ASP A 247 -3.59 -12.77 11.07
C ASP A 247 -3.92 -12.81 12.57
N LEU A 248 -2.98 -13.29 13.39
CA LEU A 248 -3.16 -13.38 14.85
C LEU A 248 -3.26 -12.00 15.51
N GLN A 249 -2.47 -11.03 15.05
CA GLN A 249 -2.48 -9.67 15.57
C GLN A 249 -3.71 -8.89 15.11
N GLN A 250 -4.16 -9.11 13.87
CA GLN A 250 -5.40 -8.53 13.38
C GLN A 250 -6.55 -8.98 14.27
N MET A 251 -6.64 -10.28 14.52
CA MET A 251 -7.68 -10.83 15.39
C MET A 251 -7.58 -10.32 16.83
N GLU A 252 -6.38 -10.23 17.41
CA GLU A 252 -6.19 -9.63 18.74
C GLU A 252 -6.76 -8.21 18.77
N MET A 253 -6.44 -7.40 17.76
CA MET A 253 -6.85 -6.00 17.70
C MET A 253 -8.36 -5.83 17.50
N GLU A 254 -8.95 -6.59 16.57
CA GLU A 254 -10.41 -6.56 16.29
C GLU A 254 -11.23 -6.99 17.50
N LEU A 255 -10.80 -8.04 18.22
CA LEU A 255 -11.50 -8.52 19.42
C LEU A 255 -11.29 -7.61 20.63
N THR A 256 -10.10 -7.02 20.77
CA THR A 256 -9.82 -6.01 21.81
C THR A 256 -10.72 -4.79 21.62
N ASP A 257 -10.86 -4.29 20.40
CA ASP A 257 -11.72 -3.13 20.08
C ASP A 257 -13.21 -3.44 20.33
N LYS A 258 -13.63 -4.71 20.28
CA LYS A 258 -14.96 -5.18 20.69
C LYS A 258 -15.12 -5.37 22.20
N GLY A 259 -14.07 -5.17 22.99
CA GLY A 259 -14.08 -5.30 24.45
C GLY A 259 -13.95 -6.73 24.96
N TYR A 260 -13.53 -7.69 24.12
CA TYR A 260 -13.29 -9.05 24.58
C TYR A 260 -12.02 -9.14 25.44
N PRO A 261 -12.05 -9.92 26.54
CA PRO A 261 -10.90 -10.02 27.43
C PRO A 261 -9.84 -11.01 26.87
N PRO A 262 -8.58 -10.92 27.33
CA PRO A 262 -7.46 -11.69 26.78
C PRO A 262 -7.67 -13.21 26.69
N GLU A 263 -8.44 -13.80 27.62
CA GLU A 263 -8.77 -15.22 27.61
C GLU A 263 -9.65 -15.63 26.42
N ILE A 264 -10.54 -14.75 25.95
CA ILE A 264 -11.36 -15.00 24.76
C ILE A 264 -10.51 -14.83 23.51
N ILE A 265 -9.66 -13.79 23.49
CA ILE A 265 -8.72 -13.55 22.40
C ILE A 265 -7.79 -14.76 22.21
N ALA A 266 -7.27 -15.33 23.30
CA ALA A 266 -6.41 -16.50 23.25
C ALA A 266 -7.11 -17.71 22.61
N LYS A 267 -8.39 -17.95 22.93
CA LYS A 267 -9.21 -19.00 22.31
C LYS A 267 -9.43 -18.73 20.82
N ALA A 268 -9.74 -17.50 20.43
CA ALA A 268 -9.90 -17.13 19.03
C ALA A 268 -8.59 -17.31 18.24
N GLN A 269 -7.45 -16.99 18.85
CA GLN A 269 -6.13 -17.23 18.26
C GLN A 269 -5.80 -18.73 18.10
N GLU A 270 -6.39 -19.64 18.88
CA GLU A 270 -6.28 -21.08 18.58
C GLU A 270 -6.95 -21.42 17.24
N ILE A 271 -8.08 -20.78 16.92
CA ILE A 271 -8.77 -20.95 15.63
C ILE A 271 -7.88 -20.42 14.50
N ALA A 272 -7.31 -19.22 14.66
CA ALA A 272 -6.44 -18.66 13.63
C ALA A 272 -5.17 -19.46 13.39
N ARG A 273 -4.52 -19.96 14.45
CA ARG A 273 -3.35 -20.82 14.29
C ARG A 273 -3.70 -22.05 13.44
N ALA A 274 -4.81 -22.72 13.72
CA ALA A 274 -5.23 -23.88 12.95
C ALA A 274 -5.61 -23.53 11.49
N ALA A 275 -6.31 -22.41 11.27
CA ALA A 275 -6.61 -21.90 9.93
C ALA A 275 -5.33 -21.58 9.13
N GLY A 276 -4.36 -20.95 9.78
CA GLY A 276 -3.06 -20.62 9.22
C GLY A 276 -2.26 -21.83 8.76
N GLU A 277 -2.36 -22.97 9.45
CA GLU A 277 -1.70 -24.22 9.05
C GLU A 277 -2.24 -24.78 7.72
N ILE A 278 -3.52 -24.58 7.41
CA ILE A 278 -4.09 -24.96 6.12
C ILE A 278 -3.43 -24.17 5.00
N PHE A 279 -3.33 -22.85 5.13
CA PHE A 279 -2.63 -21.99 4.16
C PHE A 279 -1.14 -22.29 4.07
N ALA A 280 -0.46 -22.43 5.21
CA ALA A 280 0.97 -22.74 5.25
C ALA A 280 1.31 -24.10 4.63
N SER A 281 0.36 -25.05 4.63
CA SER A 281 0.50 -26.34 3.95
C SER A 281 0.12 -26.30 2.46
N ASN A 282 -0.29 -25.14 1.94
CA ASN A 282 -0.90 -24.99 0.61
C ASN A 282 -2.10 -25.94 0.44
N PHE A 283 -3.01 -25.92 1.42
CA PHE A 283 -4.24 -26.72 1.44
C PHE A 283 -4.00 -28.25 1.41
N LYS A 284 -2.80 -28.72 1.79
CA LYS A 284 -2.46 -30.15 1.82
C LYS A 284 -2.76 -30.81 3.17
N GLY A 285 -2.81 -30.06 4.27
CA GLY A 285 -3.06 -30.56 5.62
C GLY A 285 -3.67 -29.51 6.57
N GLY A 286 -3.75 -29.84 7.87
CA GLY A 286 -4.26 -28.95 8.93
C GLY A 286 -5.78 -28.99 9.16
N TYR A 287 -6.52 -29.78 8.37
CA TYR A 287 -7.98 -29.84 8.42
C TYR A 287 -8.53 -30.43 9.72
N ALA A 288 -7.95 -31.54 10.20
CA ALA A 288 -8.42 -32.21 11.42
C ALA A 288 -8.25 -31.31 12.65
N GLU A 289 -7.13 -30.60 12.75
CA GLU A 289 -6.87 -29.64 13.82
C GLU A 289 -7.82 -28.44 13.74
N PHE A 290 -8.07 -27.91 12.54
CA PHE A 290 -9.02 -26.81 12.34
C PHE A 290 -10.45 -27.23 12.70
N ASP A 291 -10.91 -28.41 12.27
CA ASP A 291 -12.23 -28.93 12.61
C ASP A 291 -12.40 -29.16 14.10
N ALA A 292 -11.38 -29.72 14.76
CA ALA A 292 -11.39 -29.94 16.20
C ALA A 292 -11.54 -28.62 16.98
N VAL A 293 -10.81 -27.57 16.57
CA VAL A 293 -10.86 -26.28 17.26
C VAL A 293 -12.15 -25.50 16.95
N ARG A 294 -12.69 -25.63 15.74
CA ARG A 294 -14.03 -25.10 15.40
C ARG A 294 -15.11 -25.80 16.22
N ALA A 295 -15.08 -27.13 16.31
CA ALA A 295 -16.03 -27.89 17.12
C ALA A 295 -15.99 -27.51 18.60
N LYS A 296 -14.78 -27.24 19.13
CA LYS A 296 -14.56 -26.79 20.52
C LYS A 296 -15.24 -25.44 20.81
N TYR A 297 -15.23 -24.50 19.86
CA TYR A 297 -15.63 -23.11 20.11
C TYR A 297 -16.90 -22.63 19.40
N ARG A 298 -17.44 -23.38 18.43
CA ARG A 298 -18.60 -22.94 17.61
C ARG A 298 -19.86 -22.55 18.39
N GLY A 299 -20.02 -23.06 19.62
CA GLY A 299 -21.15 -22.76 20.50
C GLY A 299 -20.96 -21.51 21.35
N GLU A 300 -19.78 -20.92 21.34
CA GLU A 300 -19.44 -19.74 22.14
C GLU A 300 -19.99 -18.46 21.51
N SER A 301 -20.49 -17.54 22.32
CA SER A 301 -21.14 -16.30 21.83
C SER A 301 -20.21 -15.37 21.05
N TRP A 302 -18.91 -15.44 21.32
CA TRP A 302 -17.85 -14.64 20.68
C TRP A 302 -17.38 -15.23 19.34
N TYR A 303 -17.75 -16.47 19.01
CA TYR A 303 -17.26 -17.15 17.79
C TYR A 303 -17.63 -16.41 16.51
N LYS A 304 -18.80 -15.76 16.48
CA LYS A 304 -19.27 -14.95 15.34
C LYS A 304 -18.40 -13.73 15.04
N ASP A 305 -17.57 -13.32 16.00
CA ASP A 305 -16.72 -12.14 15.93
C ASP A 305 -15.27 -12.47 15.54
N VAL A 306 -14.94 -13.76 15.37
CA VAL A 306 -13.66 -14.24 14.84
C VAL A 306 -13.59 -13.87 13.36
N HIS A 307 -12.59 -13.06 13.01
CA HIS A 307 -12.38 -12.61 11.63
C HIS A 307 -10.95 -12.93 11.20
N GLY A 308 -9.97 -12.02 11.30
CA GLY A 308 -8.62 -12.24 10.74
C GLY A 308 -8.62 -12.39 9.20
N HIS A 309 -7.53 -12.01 8.52
CA HIS A 309 -7.48 -12.01 7.05
C HIS A 309 -7.54 -13.42 6.43
N ILE A 310 -6.91 -14.42 7.04
CA ILE A 310 -6.92 -15.83 6.60
C ILE A 310 -8.11 -16.55 7.25
N THR A 311 -8.28 -16.34 8.55
CA THR A 311 -9.18 -17.16 9.36
C THR A 311 -10.62 -17.02 8.89
N TRP A 312 -11.08 -15.79 8.68
CA TRP A 312 -12.42 -15.48 8.18
C TRP A 312 -12.74 -16.18 6.86
N LEU A 313 -11.76 -16.29 5.97
CA LEU A 313 -11.95 -16.91 4.67
C LEU A 313 -12.26 -18.41 4.81
N LEU A 314 -11.63 -19.11 5.75
CA LEU A 314 -11.80 -20.55 5.94
C LEU A 314 -12.96 -20.92 6.86
N LEU A 315 -13.30 -20.06 7.83
CA LEU A 315 -14.33 -20.29 8.83
C LEU A 315 -15.65 -20.86 8.28
N PRO A 316 -16.23 -20.34 7.18
CA PRO A 316 -17.53 -20.82 6.68
C PRO A 316 -17.46 -22.11 5.86
N HIS A 317 -16.27 -22.64 5.55
CA HIS A 317 -16.11 -23.74 4.60
C HIS A 317 -15.77 -25.07 5.26
N GLU A 318 -16.33 -26.15 4.72
CA GLU A 318 -15.94 -27.53 5.06
C GLU A 318 -14.67 -27.95 4.30
N GLU A 319 -13.97 -28.99 4.76
CA GLU A 319 -12.70 -29.44 4.18
C GLU A 319 -12.76 -29.62 2.65
N ALA A 320 -13.81 -30.27 2.14
CA ALA A 320 -13.96 -30.50 0.71
C ALA A 320 -14.02 -29.19 -0.10
N ALA A 321 -14.69 -28.16 0.43
CA ALA A 321 -14.76 -26.85 -0.21
C ALA A 321 -13.41 -26.12 -0.13
N MET A 322 -12.76 -26.13 1.04
CA MET A 322 -11.42 -25.56 1.22
C MET A 322 -10.40 -26.17 0.25
N ARG A 323 -10.41 -27.51 0.10
CA ARG A 323 -9.53 -28.21 -0.87
C ARG A 323 -9.83 -27.83 -2.32
N ALA A 324 -11.10 -27.70 -2.67
CA ALA A 324 -11.52 -27.34 -4.03
C ALA A 324 -11.11 -25.89 -4.40
N GLU A 325 -11.13 -24.98 -3.43
CA GLU A 325 -10.74 -23.59 -3.65
C GLU A 325 -9.25 -23.31 -3.45
N GLY A 326 -8.56 -24.13 -2.66
CA GLY A 326 -7.15 -23.98 -2.30
C GLY A 326 -6.22 -23.57 -3.45
N PRO A 327 -6.28 -24.22 -4.63
CA PRO A 327 -5.44 -23.86 -5.78
C PRO A 327 -5.59 -22.40 -6.25
N LYS A 328 -6.72 -21.73 -5.99
CA LYS A 328 -6.92 -20.30 -6.34
C LYS A 328 -6.07 -19.37 -5.49
N TYR A 329 -5.65 -19.83 -4.31
CA TYR A 329 -4.86 -19.09 -3.32
C TYR A 329 -3.38 -19.49 -3.33
N ASP A 330 -2.97 -20.42 -4.20
CA ASP A 330 -1.57 -20.78 -4.39
C ASP A 330 -0.83 -19.69 -5.18
N TRP A 331 -0.42 -18.64 -4.47
CA TRP A 331 0.33 -17.52 -5.03
C TRP A 331 1.83 -17.60 -4.73
N GLY A 332 2.31 -18.70 -4.14
CA GLY A 332 3.68 -18.81 -3.64
C GLY A 332 3.94 -17.97 -2.37
N THR A 333 2.89 -17.60 -1.65
CA THR A 333 2.97 -16.76 -0.43
C THR A 333 3.79 -17.46 0.66
N PRO A 334 4.89 -16.85 1.15
CA PRO A 334 5.72 -17.47 2.17
C PRO A 334 5.15 -17.18 3.57
N PHE A 335 4.07 -17.87 3.94
CA PHE A 335 3.28 -17.60 5.16
C PHE A 335 4.10 -17.51 6.46
N ARG A 336 5.21 -18.26 6.54
CA ARG A 336 6.10 -18.31 7.72
C ARG A 336 7.35 -17.45 7.62
N TYR A 337 7.49 -16.63 6.58
CA TYR A 337 8.66 -15.78 6.42
C TYR A 337 8.76 -14.79 7.59
N ASP A 338 9.84 -14.89 8.36
CA ASP A 338 10.17 -13.92 9.41
C ASP A 338 11.14 -12.87 8.85
N PRO A 339 10.72 -11.60 8.72
CA PRO A 339 11.58 -10.55 8.16
C PRO A 339 12.73 -10.15 9.08
N MET A 340 12.76 -10.57 10.34
CA MET A 340 13.79 -10.11 11.27
C MET A 340 15.21 -10.48 10.87
N ALA A 341 15.42 -11.62 10.20
CA ALA A 341 16.72 -11.96 9.63
C ALA A 341 17.17 -10.94 8.57
N THR A 342 16.25 -10.60 7.64
CA THR A 342 16.46 -9.60 6.60
C THR A 342 16.74 -8.21 7.19
N LEU A 343 15.92 -7.78 8.14
CA LEU A 343 16.02 -6.46 8.77
C LEU A 343 17.29 -6.31 9.62
N THR A 344 17.69 -7.38 10.31
CA THR A 344 18.95 -7.40 11.09
C THR A 344 20.19 -7.35 10.18
N ALA A 345 20.14 -8.01 9.02
CA ALA A 345 21.20 -7.98 8.02
C ALA A 345 21.27 -6.64 7.27
N ASN A 346 20.16 -5.90 7.18
CA ASN A 346 20.09 -4.68 6.39
C ASN A 346 20.97 -3.56 6.95
N ARG A 347 21.53 -2.76 6.03
CA ARG A 347 22.39 -1.60 6.30
C ARG A 347 21.92 -0.32 5.61
N THR A 348 20.90 -0.42 4.76
CA THR A 348 20.31 0.71 4.05
C THR A 348 19.48 1.54 5.03
N ALA A 349 19.52 2.87 4.90
CA ALA A 349 18.65 3.74 5.70
C ALA A 349 17.18 3.44 5.40
N GLN A 350 16.36 3.24 6.43
CA GLN A 350 14.94 2.92 6.27
C GLN A 350 14.02 3.87 7.03
N LEU A 351 12.96 4.29 6.36
CA LEU A 351 11.81 4.95 6.99
C LEU A 351 10.63 3.98 6.98
N TRP A 352 10.13 3.63 8.16
CA TRP A 352 8.93 2.84 8.36
C TRP A 352 7.79 3.74 8.80
N VAL A 353 6.67 3.72 8.08
CA VAL A 353 5.48 4.51 8.38
C VAL A 353 4.31 3.57 8.62
N LEU A 354 3.75 3.56 9.83
CA LEU A 354 2.69 2.64 10.24
C LEU A 354 1.43 3.39 10.70
N GLY A 355 0.27 2.73 10.58
CA GLY A 355 -1.00 3.20 11.15
C GLY A 355 -1.27 2.54 12.50
N GLY A 356 -1.60 3.34 13.52
CA GLY A 356 -1.91 2.85 14.87
C GLY A 356 -3.26 2.14 14.99
N ARG A 357 -4.15 2.33 14.00
CA ARG A 357 -5.48 1.69 13.91
C ARG A 357 -5.58 0.69 12.75
N ASP A 358 -4.45 0.35 12.12
CA ASP A 358 -4.39 -0.55 10.98
C ASP A 358 -4.65 -2.02 11.37
N TYR A 359 -5.85 -2.52 11.06
CA TYR A 359 -6.17 -3.93 11.27
C TYR A 359 -5.47 -4.88 10.29
N GLN A 360 -5.13 -4.42 9.08
CA GLN A 360 -4.48 -5.25 8.06
C GLN A 360 -2.98 -5.36 8.31
N ALA A 361 -2.36 -4.32 8.87
CA ALA A 361 -0.97 -4.34 9.29
C ALA A 361 -0.80 -3.83 10.73
N PRO A 362 -1.21 -4.60 11.75
CA PRO A 362 -1.15 -4.16 13.15
C PRO A 362 0.24 -3.69 13.57
N ALA A 363 0.31 -2.45 14.03
CA ALA A 363 1.60 -1.78 14.25
C ALA A 363 2.34 -2.23 15.51
N LYS A 364 1.67 -2.87 16.49
CA LYS A 364 2.21 -3.13 17.84
C LYS A 364 3.50 -3.95 17.82
N GLU A 365 3.46 -5.17 17.28
CA GLU A 365 4.65 -6.04 17.27
C GLU A 365 5.70 -5.53 16.28
N THR A 366 5.28 -5.02 15.12
CA THR A 366 6.17 -4.39 14.14
C THR A 366 6.95 -3.24 14.78
N SER A 367 6.28 -2.35 15.52
CA SER A 367 6.91 -1.23 16.24
C SER A 367 7.88 -1.70 17.32
N ARG A 368 7.52 -2.76 18.06
CA ARG A 368 8.40 -3.34 19.09
C ARG A 368 9.69 -3.89 18.46
N ARG A 369 9.55 -4.70 17.41
CA ARG A 369 10.68 -5.32 16.69
C ARG A 369 11.59 -4.30 16.02
N LEU A 370 11.02 -3.30 15.34
CA LEU A 370 11.77 -2.18 14.78
C LEU A 370 12.45 -1.35 15.88
N GLY A 371 11.76 -1.14 17.00
CA GLY A 371 12.32 -0.49 18.19
C GLY A 371 13.61 -1.14 18.67
N THR A 372 13.65 -2.48 18.77
CA THR A 372 14.88 -3.21 19.12
C THR A 372 16.01 -2.99 18.13
N LEU A 373 15.71 -2.90 16.82
CA LEU A 373 16.71 -2.62 15.80
C LEU A 373 17.23 -1.19 15.88
N ILE A 374 16.34 -0.23 16.14
CA ILE A 374 16.68 1.18 16.34
C ILE A 374 17.59 1.34 17.57
N ASP A 375 17.24 0.69 18.69
CA ASP A 375 18.04 0.72 19.92
C ASP A 375 19.42 0.06 19.73
N ALA A 376 19.50 -0.92 18.82
CA ALA A 376 20.77 -1.54 18.40
C ALA A 376 21.56 -0.70 17.37
N GLY A 377 21.15 0.55 17.11
CA GLY A 377 21.85 1.47 16.22
C GLY A 377 21.67 1.19 14.72
N LYS A 378 20.65 0.42 14.33
CA LYS A 378 20.31 0.28 12.90
C LYS A 378 19.83 1.63 12.35
N PRO A 379 20.08 1.93 11.07
CA PRO A 379 19.72 3.20 10.44
C PRO A 379 18.22 3.26 10.09
N PHE A 380 17.37 2.92 11.05
CA PHE A 380 15.92 2.86 10.88
C PHE A 380 15.27 4.04 11.60
N THR A 381 14.25 4.59 10.96
CA THR A 381 13.33 5.58 11.52
C THR A 381 11.93 4.99 11.45
N LEU A 382 11.22 4.99 12.57
CA LEU A 382 9.84 4.54 12.68
C LEU A 382 8.95 5.75 12.95
N ALA A 383 7.90 5.91 12.16
CA ALA A 383 6.82 6.86 12.39
C ALA A 383 5.49 6.09 12.49
N VAL A 384 4.72 6.36 13.55
CA VAL A 384 3.40 5.77 13.75
C VAL A 384 2.37 6.88 13.79
N TYR A 385 1.42 6.87 12.86
CA TYR A 385 0.25 7.76 12.87
C TYR A 385 -0.85 7.11 13.71
N PRO A 386 -1.11 7.60 14.95
CA PRO A 386 -1.90 6.86 15.94
C PRO A 386 -3.35 6.63 15.51
N GLY A 387 -3.94 7.56 14.76
CA GLY A 387 -5.31 7.46 14.25
C GLY A 387 -5.45 6.84 12.86
N ALA A 388 -4.34 6.49 12.20
CA ALA A 388 -4.38 6.03 10.81
C ALA A 388 -4.56 4.50 10.69
N GLU A 389 -5.21 4.11 9.61
CA GLU A 389 -5.50 2.74 9.20
C GLU A 389 -4.65 2.35 7.98
N HIS A 390 -4.97 1.22 7.35
CA HIS A 390 -4.23 0.72 6.18
C HIS A 390 -4.19 1.75 5.06
N GLY A 391 -2.99 2.02 4.53
CA GLY A 391 -2.77 3.11 3.57
C GLY A 391 -2.35 4.46 4.19
N ILE A 392 -2.20 4.52 5.52
CA ILE A 392 -2.02 5.76 6.31
C ILE A 392 -3.19 6.73 6.09
N THR A 393 -4.40 6.20 6.07
CA THR A 393 -5.62 7.01 5.99
C THR A 393 -6.27 7.14 7.35
N LEU A 394 -6.83 8.32 7.63
CA LEU A 394 -7.80 8.50 8.70
C LEU A 394 -9.17 8.02 8.23
N PHE A 395 -10.04 7.67 9.16
CA PHE A 395 -11.34 7.10 8.86
C PHE A 395 -12.43 7.62 9.78
N GLU A 396 -13.67 7.47 9.34
CA GLU A 396 -14.86 7.55 10.18
C GLU A 396 -15.41 6.14 10.40
N THR A 397 -16.04 5.91 11.54
CA THR A 397 -16.74 4.65 11.84
C THR A 397 -18.24 4.86 11.70
N ALA A 398 -18.86 4.10 10.81
CA ALA A 398 -20.31 4.07 10.65
C ALA A 398 -20.98 3.37 11.86
N PRO A 399 -22.29 3.56 12.08
CA PRO A 399 -23.00 2.92 13.19
C PRO A 399 -22.94 1.39 13.19
N ASP A 400 -22.72 0.76 12.03
CA ASP A 400 -22.56 -0.69 11.91
C ASP A 400 -21.14 -1.18 12.20
N GLY A 401 -20.22 -0.28 12.58
CA GLY A 401 -18.82 -0.56 12.86
C GLY A 401 -17.91 -0.50 11.64
N THR A 402 -18.44 -0.34 10.43
CA THR A 402 -17.63 -0.20 9.22
C THR A 402 -16.78 1.06 9.29
N ARG A 403 -15.49 0.95 8.94
CA ARG A 403 -14.59 2.10 8.78
C ARG A 403 -14.55 2.57 7.34
N VAL A 404 -14.65 3.87 7.12
CA VAL A 404 -14.58 4.50 5.78
C VAL A 404 -13.47 5.53 5.78
N SER A 405 -12.49 5.36 4.89
CA SER A 405 -11.37 6.29 4.77
C SER A 405 -11.84 7.69 4.36
N THR A 406 -11.18 8.71 4.91
CA THR A 406 -11.55 10.12 4.74
C THR A 406 -10.42 10.92 4.12
N ARG A 407 -9.20 10.81 4.67
CA ARG A 407 -8.01 11.51 4.18
C ARG A 407 -6.76 10.70 4.46
N PHE A 408 -5.65 11.04 3.82
CA PHE A 408 -4.34 10.61 4.30
C PHE A 408 -3.98 11.41 5.56
N ALA A 409 -3.23 10.78 6.47
CA ALA A 409 -2.74 11.47 7.66
C ALA A 409 -1.85 12.65 7.26
N GLU A 410 -2.01 13.76 7.97
CA GLU A 410 -1.28 14.99 7.68
C GLU A 410 0.23 14.78 7.81
N GLY A 411 1.01 15.33 6.89
CA GLY A 411 2.47 15.18 6.90
C GLY A 411 2.99 13.85 6.32
N TYR A 412 2.15 12.86 6.02
CA TYR A 412 2.57 11.57 5.48
C TYR A 412 3.39 11.69 4.18
N PHE A 413 2.87 12.42 3.19
CA PHE A 413 3.58 12.62 1.93
C PHE A 413 4.81 13.51 2.08
N ALA A 414 4.76 14.51 2.95
CA ALA A 414 5.90 15.39 3.24
C ALA A 414 7.06 14.61 3.88
N MET A 415 6.77 13.71 4.83
CA MET A 415 7.75 12.85 5.48
C MET A 415 8.49 11.97 4.47
N MET A 416 7.75 11.30 3.57
CA MET A 416 8.36 10.50 2.52
C MET A 416 9.20 11.35 1.58
N ARG A 417 8.69 12.51 1.14
CA ARG A 417 9.42 13.44 0.28
C ARG A 417 10.76 13.85 0.89
N ASP A 418 10.76 14.24 2.16
CA ASP A 418 11.94 14.75 2.84
C ASP A 418 12.97 13.63 3.05
N PHE A 419 12.53 12.43 3.41
CA PHE A 419 13.41 11.27 3.51
C PHE A 419 14.05 10.88 2.16
N ILE A 420 13.27 10.92 1.07
CA ILE A 420 13.78 10.67 -0.29
C ILE A 420 14.84 11.70 -0.68
N LYS A 421 14.61 12.99 -0.37
CA LYS A 421 15.53 14.08 -0.73
C LYS A 421 16.77 14.14 0.14
N HIS A 422 16.62 13.92 1.44
CA HIS A 422 17.64 14.27 2.44
C HIS A 422 18.19 13.06 3.21
N GLY A 423 17.57 11.89 3.09
CA GLY A 423 17.94 10.69 3.86
C GLY A 423 17.60 10.78 5.35
N SER A 424 16.87 11.82 5.75
CA SER A 424 16.43 12.10 7.11
C SER A 424 15.07 12.80 7.07
N ILE A 425 14.40 12.87 8.21
CA ILE A 425 13.13 13.55 8.39
C ILE A 425 13.24 14.56 9.54
N ASP A 426 12.44 15.62 9.49
CA ASP A 426 12.31 16.59 10.57
C ASP A 426 11.70 15.96 11.85
N ALA A 427 11.60 16.76 12.91
CA ALA A 427 11.11 16.31 14.21
C ALA A 427 9.59 16.03 14.25
N ALA A 428 8.79 16.56 13.31
CA ALA A 428 7.33 16.48 13.34
C ALA A 428 6.71 16.43 11.94
N TYR A 429 5.68 15.59 11.79
CA TYR A 429 4.86 15.45 10.58
C TYR A 429 3.44 15.06 11.01
N GLY A 430 2.52 16.03 11.06
CA GLY A 430 1.20 15.82 11.65
C GLY A 430 1.30 15.32 13.09
N ASP A 431 0.51 14.30 13.42
CA ASP A 431 0.47 13.64 14.74
C ASP A 431 1.36 12.38 14.83
N ALA A 432 2.28 12.18 13.89
CA ALA A 432 3.15 11.00 13.89
C ALA A 432 4.04 10.94 15.14
N ALA A 433 3.99 9.81 15.85
CA ALA A 433 4.98 9.46 16.86
C ALA A 433 6.24 8.91 16.18
N ILE A 434 7.36 9.64 16.30
CA ILE A 434 8.61 9.31 15.61
C ILE A 434 9.64 8.73 16.60
N ARG A 435 10.23 7.59 16.23
CA ARG A 435 11.36 6.94 16.90
C ARG A 435 12.49 6.75 15.90
N ARG A 436 13.70 7.16 16.28
CA ARG A 436 14.93 7.00 15.48
C ARG A 436 16.10 6.78 16.43
N ALA A 437 17.21 6.24 15.92
CA ALA A 437 18.44 6.17 16.69
C ALA A 437 18.81 7.60 17.12
N GLY A 438 19.18 7.78 18.39
CA GLY A 438 19.67 9.07 18.86
C GLY A 438 20.82 9.52 17.95
N ALA A 439 20.82 10.78 17.53
CA ALA A 439 22.05 11.37 17.03
C ALA A 439 23.05 11.22 18.18
N GLY A 440 24.08 10.39 18.00
CA GLY A 440 25.14 10.30 18.99
C GLY A 440 25.68 11.71 19.21
N ASP A 441 25.66 12.15 20.48
CA ASP A 441 26.29 13.39 20.92
C ASP A 441 27.79 13.41 20.59
#